data_AF-A0A521C2J0-F1
#
_entry.id   AF-A0A521C2J0-F1
#
_cell.length_a   1.000
_cell.length_b   1.000
_cell.length_c   1.000
_cell.angle_alpha   90.00
_cell.angle_beta   90.00
_cell.angle_gamma   90.00
#
_symmetry.space_group_name_H-M   'P 1'
#
loop_
_entity.id
_entity.type
_entity.pdbx_description
1 polymer ?
#
loop_
_entity_poly.entity_id
_entity_poly.type
_entity_poly.pdbx_seq_one_letter_code
_entity_poly.pdbx_strand_id
1 'polypeptide(L)'
;MKRIIICISILTFFSQSCQNKDNSQLKNNSIVKSDSINKEEINSGVDAKEQIELVKNFMKWYIKNLNTLYKFNTIGGGSSVAENEEPQNYFVNFSEVEKYIVELKKSGFLTENFLKNEKQIFIEGEKYFKENPENDGPPYGFDYDRFFFTQETFEEDLPNIEKSKYVVDQKGKFNSEVKFYLPICGITYKYSLEKVNEKWFIDKIESVNTL
;
A
#
# COMPACT_ATOMS: atom_id res chain seq x y z
N MET A 1 19.57 -18.94 38.88
CA MET A 1 18.99 -20.31 38.97
C MET A 1 18.55 -20.74 37.58
N LYS A 2 18.70 -22.03 37.30
CA LYS A 2 18.72 -22.66 35.97
C LYS A 2 17.32 -22.75 35.31
N ARG A 3 17.36 -22.78 33.97
CA ARG A 3 16.26 -22.90 33.00
C ARG A 3 15.47 -24.19 33.16
N ILE A 4 14.17 -24.15 32.82
CA ILE A 4 13.42 -25.35 32.37
C ILE A 4 12.63 -24.96 31.11
N ILE A 5 13.08 -25.51 29.98
CA ILE A 5 12.37 -25.54 28.70
C ILE A 5 11.68 -26.90 28.66
N ILE A 6 10.37 -26.94 28.40
CA ILE A 6 9.64 -28.19 28.17
C ILE A 6 9.31 -28.27 26.69
N CYS A 7 10.07 -29.09 25.97
CA CYS A 7 9.73 -29.61 24.66
C CYS A 7 8.92 -30.89 24.85
N ILE A 8 7.72 -30.98 24.29
CA ILE A 8 6.99 -32.24 24.15
C ILE A 8 6.99 -32.60 22.66
N SER A 9 7.83 -33.57 22.33
CA SER A 9 7.84 -34.33 21.09
C SER A 9 7.15 -35.68 21.37
N ILE A 10 6.12 -36.04 20.60
CA ILE A 10 5.63 -37.42 20.53
C ILE A 10 5.55 -37.85 19.07
N LEU A 11 6.21 -38.98 18.82
CA LEU A 11 6.41 -39.67 17.57
C LEU A 11 5.13 -40.29 16.98
N THR A 12 5.20 -40.38 15.66
CA THR A 12 4.48 -41.16 14.65
C THR A 12 3.99 -42.57 15.02
N PHE A 13 2.86 -42.98 14.42
CA PHE A 13 2.70 -44.33 13.86
C PHE A 13 1.95 -44.27 12.51
N PHE A 14 2.59 -44.84 11.49
CA PHE A 14 2.02 -45.19 10.19
C PHE A 14 1.07 -46.38 10.32
N SER A 15 0.02 -46.43 9.50
CA SER A 15 -0.41 -47.66 8.82
C SER A 15 -1.22 -47.33 7.57
N GLN A 16 -0.73 -47.82 6.43
CA GLN A 16 -1.44 -47.92 5.16
C GLN A 16 -2.64 -48.87 5.30
N SER A 17 -3.72 -48.58 4.59
CA SER A 17 -4.55 -49.63 4.00
C SER A 17 -5.14 -49.12 2.69
N CYS A 18 -4.53 -49.55 1.59
CA CYS A 18 -5.21 -49.70 0.32
C CYS A 18 -5.99 -51.02 0.36
N GLN A 19 -7.30 -50.96 0.06
CA GLN A 19 -7.97 -52.07 -0.64
C GLN A 19 -8.78 -51.50 -1.81
N ASN A 20 -8.29 -51.82 -3.00
CA ASN A 20 -8.97 -51.79 -4.28
C ASN A 20 -10.01 -52.92 -4.36
N LYS A 21 -11.07 -52.70 -5.15
CA LYS A 21 -11.81 -53.62 -6.06
C LYS A 21 -13.18 -52.95 -6.37
N ASP A 22 -13.71 -52.85 -7.57
CA ASP A 22 -13.29 -53.25 -8.91
C ASP A 22 -14.05 -52.43 -9.96
N ASN A 23 -13.33 -52.13 -11.05
CA ASN A 23 -13.71 -51.95 -12.46
C ASN A 23 -15.19 -51.80 -12.87
N SER A 24 -15.45 -50.74 -13.65
CA SER A 24 -15.88 -50.95 -15.03
C SER A 24 -15.16 -49.97 -15.98
N GLN A 25 -14.55 -50.55 -17.01
CA GLN A 25 -13.85 -49.88 -18.10
C GLN A 25 -14.82 -49.57 -19.25
N LEU A 26 -14.59 -48.43 -19.90
CA LEU A 26 -14.63 -48.20 -21.36
C LEU A 26 -14.18 -46.73 -21.54
N LYS A 27 -12.92 -46.38 -21.86
CA LYS A 27 -12.17 -46.55 -23.14
C LYS A 27 -13.08 -46.25 -24.35
N ASN A 28 -12.78 -45.31 -25.26
CA ASN A 28 -11.50 -44.81 -25.75
C ASN A 28 -11.64 -43.44 -26.45
N ASN A 29 -10.57 -42.65 -26.32
CA ASN A 29 -9.85 -41.84 -27.31
C ASN A 29 -10.60 -41.08 -28.41
N SER A 30 -10.26 -39.79 -28.54
CA SER A 30 -9.68 -39.26 -29.78
C SER A 30 -8.84 -38.02 -29.49
N ILE A 31 -7.64 -38.04 -30.05
CA ILE A 31 -6.62 -37.00 -30.05
C ILE A 31 -7.11 -35.81 -30.89
N VAL A 32 -7.01 -34.59 -30.35
CA VAL A 32 -6.91 -33.36 -31.15
C VAL A 32 -5.76 -32.52 -30.59
N LYS A 33 -4.86 -32.17 -31.50
CA LYS A 33 -3.71 -31.26 -31.35
C LYS A 33 -4.17 -29.84 -30.98
N SER A 34 -3.17 -29.07 -30.51
CA SER A 34 -3.06 -27.61 -30.60
C SER A 34 -3.92 -26.85 -29.58
N ASP A 35 -3.43 -25.83 -28.87
CA ASP A 35 -2.25 -25.00 -29.07
C ASP A 35 -1.54 -24.77 -27.75
N SER A 36 -0.22 -24.89 -27.81
CA SER A 36 0.72 -24.21 -26.94
C SER A 36 0.32 -22.74 -26.85
N ILE A 37 -0.28 -22.35 -25.72
CA ILE A 37 -0.42 -20.96 -25.34
C ILE A 37 1.02 -20.47 -25.16
N ASN A 38 1.52 -19.81 -26.20
CA ASN A 38 2.66 -18.93 -26.12
C ASN A 38 2.38 -17.98 -24.96
N LYS A 39 3.04 -18.23 -23.83
CA LYS A 39 3.34 -17.18 -22.88
C LYS A 39 4.26 -16.26 -23.66
N GLU A 40 3.68 -15.26 -24.31
CA GLU A 40 4.47 -14.15 -24.85
C GLU A 40 5.18 -13.53 -23.65
N GLU A 41 6.42 -13.94 -23.44
CA GLU A 41 7.43 -13.09 -22.84
C GLU A 41 7.49 -11.85 -23.72
N ILE A 42 6.67 -10.86 -23.39
CA ILE A 42 6.85 -9.50 -23.88
C ILE A 42 8.21 -9.08 -23.34
N ASN A 43 9.21 -9.13 -24.23
CA ASN A 43 10.53 -8.60 -24.01
C ASN A 43 10.42 -7.27 -23.25
N SER A 44 10.94 -7.27 -22.02
CA SER A 44 10.98 -6.19 -21.04
C SER A 44 11.94 -5.07 -21.49
N GLY A 45 11.66 -4.50 -22.66
CA GLY A 45 12.31 -3.32 -23.21
C GLY A 45 11.38 -2.11 -23.22
N VAL A 46 10.32 -2.12 -22.39
CA VAL A 46 9.59 -0.89 -22.09
C VAL A 46 10.57 0.03 -21.35
N ASP A 47 10.75 1.24 -21.85
CA ASP A 47 11.52 2.28 -21.17
C ASP A 47 10.85 2.58 -19.81
N ALA A 48 11.28 1.84 -18.77
CA ALA A 48 10.78 1.91 -17.40
C ALA A 48 10.98 3.29 -16.76
N LYS A 49 11.68 4.18 -17.47
CA LYS A 49 11.95 5.55 -17.08
C LYS A 49 10.68 6.35 -16.81
N GLU A 50 9.61 6.18 -17.59
CA GLU A 50 8.38 6.96 -17.37
C GLU A 50 7.74 6.62 -16.01
N GLN A 51 7.67 5.34 -15.66
CA GLN A 51 7.13 4.83 -14.40
C GLN A 51 8.00 5.27 -13.21
N ILE A 52 9.32 5.16 -13.35
CA ILE A 52 10.26 5.58 -12.29
C ILE A 52 10.18 7.10 -12.07
N GLU A 53 10.20 7.89 -13.15
CA GLU A 53 10.10 9.35 -13.06
C GLU A 53 8.75 9.78 -12.49
N LEU A 54 7.64 9.10 -12.82
CA LEU A 54 6.36 9.35 -12.20
C LEU A 54 6.42 9.22 -10.67
N VAL A 55 6.96 8.10 -10.17
CA VAL A 55 7.09 7.83 -8.73
C VAL A 55 7.98 8.87 -8.07
N LYS A 56 9.17 9.12 -8.62
CA LYS A 56 10.10 10.14 -8.10
C LYS A 56 9.44 11.52 -8.03
N ASN A 57 8.76 11.93 -9.09
CA ASN A 57 8.15 13.26 -9.18
C ASN A 57 6.99 13.41 -8.20
N PHE A 58 6.19 12.37 -7.99
CA PHE A 58 5.16 12.37 -6.94
C PHE A 58 5.78 12.55 -5.56
N MET A 59 6.79 11.77 -5.18
CA MET A 59 7.40 11.86 -3.85
C MET A 59 8.03 13.23 -3.57
N LYS A 60 8.77 13.77 -4.56
CA LYS A 60 9.32 15.13 -4.46
C LYS A 60 8.22 16.18 -4.34
N TRP A 61 7.15 16.05 -5.14
CA TRP A 61 6.02 16.96 -5.07
C TRP A 61 5.37 16.89 -3.68
N TYR A 62 5.17 15.69 -3.14
CA TYR A 62 4.57 15.49 -1.83
C TYR A 62 5.41 16.16 -0.74
N ILE A 63 6.72 15.87 -0.67
CA ILE A 63 7.67 16.52 0.26
C ILE A 63 7.61 18.04 0.14
N LYS A 64 7.63 18.58 -1.09
CA LYS A 64 7.59 20.03 -1.33
C LYS A 64 6.28 20.68 -0.88
N ASN A 65 5.18 19.94 -0.85
CA ASN A 65 3.84 20.44 -0.55
C ASN A 65 3.32 20.02 0.84
N LEU A 66 4.15 19.43 1.71
CA LEU A 66 3.75 19.00 3.07
C LEU A 66 3.04 20.11 3.84
N ASN A 67 3.63 21.31 3.92
CA ASN A 67 3.02 22.45 4.60
C ASN A 67 1.65 22.84 4.02
N THR A 68 1.47 22.69 2.71
CA THR A 68 0.17 22.96 2.05
C THR A 68 -0.85 21.88 2.38
N LEU A 69 -0.44 20.63 2.49
CA LEU A 69 -1.32 19.49 2.78
C LEU A 69 -1.68 19.42 4.28
N TYR A 70 -0.72 19.68 5.16
CA TYR A 70 -0.87 19.56 6.62
C TYR A 70 -1.56 20.76 7.27
N LYS A 71 -1.76 21.86 6.54
CA LYS A 71 -2.61 22.97 7.03
C LYS A 71 -4.08 22.59 7.16
N PHE A 72 -4.51 21.52 6.48
CA PHE A 72 -5.89 21.04 6.56
C PHE A 72 -6.02 20.17 7.81
N ASN A 73 -6.68 20.71 8.84
CA ASN A 73 -6.92 20.01 10.10
C ASN A 73 -8.01 18.94 9.90
N THR A 74 -7.64 17.86 9.23
CA THR A 74 -8.56 16.77 8.84
C THR A 74 -9.06 15.95 10.02
N ILE A 75 -8.28 15.90 11.11
CA ILE A 75 -8.67 15.33 12.40
C ILE A 75 -8.80 16.46 13.40
N GLY A 76 -9.94 16.54 14.08
CA GLY A 76 -10.23 17.50 15.14
C GLY A 76 -10.39 16.80 16.50
N GLY A 77 -10.50 17.61 17.57
CA GLY A 77 -10.56 17.13 18.94
C GLY A 77 -9.18 16.91 19.56
N GLY A 78 -9.11 15.96 20.49
CA GLY A 78 -7.92 15.66 21.29
C GLY A 78 -7.76 16.57 22.52
N SER A 79 -6.62 16.40 23.19
CA SER A 79 -6.22 17.14 24.38
C SER A 79 -5.68 18.54 24.11
N SER A 80 -5.39 18.85 22.84
CA SER A 80 -4.83 20.13 22.37
C SER A 80 -5.91 21.18 22.11
N VAL A 81 -6.80 21.40 23.08
CA VAL A 81 -7.78 22.49 23.08
C VAL A 81 -7.23 23.72 23.82
N ALA A 82 -7.74 24.92 23.51
CA ALA A 82 -7.31 26.15 24.18
C ALA A 82 -7.46 26.03 25.71
N GLU A 83 -6.67 26.78 26.50
CA GLU A 83 -6.55 26.66 27.98
C GLU A 83 -7.86 26.66 28.80
N ASN A 84 -9.03 26.87 28.18
CA ASN A 84 -10.34 26.91 28.84
C ASN A 84 -11.41 26.03 28.17
N GLU A 85 -11.02 25.11 27.28
CA GLU A 85 -11.93 24.19 26.61
C GLU A 85 -11.72 22.75 27.11
N GLU A 86 -12.82 22.03 27.32
CA GLU A 86 -12.78 20.62 27.68
C GLU A 86 -12.27 19.79 26.50
N PRO A 87 -11.36 18.81 26.71
CA PRO A 87 -10.90 17.89 25.68
C PRO A 87 -12.06 17.22 24.94
N GLN A 88 -12.05 17.30 23.62
CA GLN A 88 -13.08 16.69 22.78
C GLN A 88 -12.57 15.35 22.22
N ASN A 89 -13.46 14.36 22.11
CA ASN A 89 -13.13 13.11 21.43
C ASN A 89 -12.73 13.39 19.97
N TYR A 90 -11.85 12.57 19.43
CA TYR A 90 -11.44 12.66 18.04
C TYR A 90 -12.63 12.58 17.09
N PHE A 91 -12.56 13.34 16.02
CA PHE A 91 -13.51 13.28 14.91
C PHE A 91 -12.83 13.68 13.61
N VAL A 92 -13.42 13.28 12.50
CA VAL A 92 -12.95 13.67 11.17
C VAL A 92 -13.68 14.92 10.70
N ASN A 93 -12.90 15.96 10.38
CA ASN A 93 -13.43 17.15 9.73
C ASN A 93 -13.51 16.95 8.22
N PHE A 94 -14.64 16.41 7.75
CA PHE A 94 -14.84 16.12 6.32
C PHE A 94 -14.72 17.34 5.41
N SER A 95 -15.00 18.55 5.91
CA SER A 95 -14.82 19.76 5.10
C SER A 95 -13.34 20.07 4.82
N GLU A 96 -12.45 19.77 5.76
CA GLU A 96 -10.99 19.87 5.57
C GLU A 96 -10.46 18.68 4.75
N VAL A 97 -11.03 17.48 4.94
CA VAL A 97 -10.71 16.31 4.11
C VAL A 97 -10.99 16.59 2.64
N GLU A 98 -12.10 17.23 2.31
CA GLU A 98 -12.41 17.57 0.92
C GLU A 98 -11.39 18.54 0.32
N LYS A 99 -10.94 19.55 1.08
CA LYS A 99 -9.87 20.46 0.64
C LYS A 99 -8.54 19.73 0.44
N TYR A 100 -8.21 18.83 1.36
CA TYR A 100 -7.02 17.96 1.29
C TYR A 100 -7.04 17.07 0.04
N ILE A 101 -8.14 16.36 -0.22
CA ILE A 101 -8.30 15.49 -1.40
C ILE A 101 -8.24 16.32 -2.70
N VAL A 102 -8.85 17.51 -2.73
CA VAL A 102 -8.75 18.42 -3.87
C VAL A 102 -7.31 18.86 -4.12
N GLU A 103 -6.54 19.12 -3.06
CA GLU A 103 -5.13 19.50 -3.20
C GLU A 103 -4.27 18.33 -3.71
N LEU A 104 -4.48 17.11 -3.19
CA LEU A 104 -3.84 15.90 -3.73
C LEU A 104 -4.17 15.69 -5.22
N LYS A 105 -5.42 15.93 -5.62
CA LYS A 105 -5.85 15.83 -7.02
C LYS A 105 -5.11 16.80 -7.94
N LYS A 106 -4.82 18.02 -7.49
CA LYS A 106 -4.07 19.02 -8.28
C LYS A 106 -2.65 18.59 -8.61
N SER A 107 -2.09 17.61 -7.88
CA SER A 107 -0.77 17.05 -8.18
C SER A 107 -0.69 16.44 -9.58
N GLY A 108 -1.79 15.90 -10.09
CA GLY A 108 -1.87 15.26 -11.40
C GLY A 108 -1.14 13.91 -11.50
N PHE A 109 -0.77 13.31 -10.35
CA PHE A 109 -0.06 12.03 -10.28
C PHE A 109 -0.96 10.84 -9.91
N LEU A 110 -2.10 11.08 -9.28
CA LEU A 110 -2.93 10.06 -8.64
C LEU A 110 -4.15 9.70 -9.49
N THR A 111 -4.59 8.44 -9.47
CA THR A 111 -5.87 8.03 -10.07
C THR A 111 -7.05 8.53 -9.22
N GLU A 112 -8.25 8.61 -9.81
CA GLU A 112 -9.47 8.87 -9.04
C GLU A 112 -9.74 7.76 -8.02
N ASN A 113 -9.34 6.52 -8.32
CA ASN A 113 -9.46 5.39 -7.41
C ASN A 113 -8.54 5.54 -6.19
N PHE A 114 -7.30 6.03 -6.38
CA PHE A 114 -6.42 6.39 -5.28
C PHE A 114 -7.09 7.41 -4.36
N LEU A 115 -7.59 8.53 -4.91
CA LEU A 115 -8.23 9.60 -4.15
C LEU A 115 -9.49 9.13 -3.42
N LYS A 116 -10.25 8.21 -4.02
CA LYS A 116 -11.40 7.57 -3.40
C LYS A 116 -10.99 6.72 -2.19
N ASN A 117 -9.94 5.91 -2.34
CA ASN A 117 -9.42 5.08 -1.25
C ASN A 117 -8.88 5.95 -0.11
N GLU A 118 -8.21 7.07 -0.43
CA GLU A 118 -7.75 8.04 0.57
C GLU A 118 -8.93 8.64 1.34
N LYS A 119 -10.02 9.04 0.66
CA LYS A 119 -11.26 9.51 1.33
C LYS A 119 -11.90 8.42 2.18
N GLN A 120 -11.82 7.16 1.75
CA GLN A 120 -12.38 6.02 2.48
C GLN A 120 -11.69 5.81 3.84
N ILE A 121 -10.37 6.03 3.94
CA ILE A 121 -9.63 5.97 5.21
C ILE A 121 -10.23 6.93 6.25
N PHE A 122 -10.58 8.15 5.84
CA PHE A 122 -11.23 9.13 6.72
C PHE A 122 -12.65 8.71 7.14
N ILE A 123 -13.40 8.05 6.26
CA ILE A 123 -14.73 7.52 6.58
C ILE A 123 -14.61 6.41 7.64
N GLU A 124 -13.62 5.54 7.49
CA GLU A 124 -13.35 4.45 8.45
C GLU A 124 -12.83 4.99 9.78
N GLY A 125 -11.98 6.01 9.75
CA GLY A 125 -11.52 6.72 10.95
C GLY A 125 -12.66 7.35 11.75
N GLU A 126 -13.57 8.07 11.08
CA GLU A 126 -14.75 8.64 11.73
C GLU A 126 -15.64 7.58 12.39
N LYS A 127 -15.83 6.45 11.69
CA LYS A 127 -16.57 5.31 12.25
C LYS A 127 -15.88 4.79 13.50
N TYR A 128 -14.55 4.61 13.44
CA TYR A 128 -13.77 4.14 14.58
C TYR A 128 -13.87 5.09 15.78
N PHE A 129 -13.71 6.41 15.58
CA PHE A 129 -13.77 7.38 16.69
C PHE A 129 -15.16 7.46 17.35
N LYS A 130 -16.24 7.23 16.58
CA LYS A 130 -17.59 7.13 17.15
C LYS A 130 -17.79 5.87 17.98
N GLU A 131 -17.20 4.76 17.54
CA GLU A 131 -17.27 3.47 18.25
C GLU A 131 -16.32 3.42 19.46
N ASN A 132 -15.22 4.18 19.42
CA ASN A 132 -14.16 4.21 20.42
C ASN A 132 -13.81 5.67 20.77
N PRO A 133 -14.64 6.37 21.56
CA PRO A 133 -14.39 7.77 21.88
C PRO A 133 -13.12 7.91 22.74
N GLU A 134 -12.12 8.59 22.18
CA GLU A 134 -10.84 8.86 22.82
C GLU A 134 -10.39 10.29 22.49
N ASN A 135 -9.64 10.90 23.39
CA ASN A 135 -9.14 12.28 23.27
C ASN A 135 -7.71 12.46 23.79
N ASP A 136 -7.03 11.35 24.09
CA ASP A 136 -5.65 11.33 24.60
C ASP A 136 -4.74 10.58 23.64
N GLY A 137 -3.47 11.01 23.57
CA GLY A 137 -2.47 10.47 22.65
C GLY A 137 -2.77 10.73 21.16
N PRO A 138 -1.96 10.20 20.23
CA PRO A 138 -2.22 10.35 18.79
C PRO A 138 -3.52 9.66 18.34
N PRO A 139 -4.26 10.23 17.38
CA PRO A 139 -5.48 9.62 16.85
C PRO A 139 -5.17 8.30 16.14
N TYR A 140 -5.87 7.22 16.53
CA TYR A 140 -5.65 5.88 15.96
C TYR A 140 -5.72 5.87 14.43
N GLY A 141 -4.67 5.37 13.77
CA GLY A 141 -4.59 5.27 12.30
C GLY A 141 -4.27 6.58 11.58
N PHE A 142 -4.04 7.67 12.32
CA PHE A 142 -3.66 8.99 11.79
C PHE A 142 -2.39 9.53 12.47
N ASP A 143 -1.62 8.67 13.13
CA ASP A 143 -0.41 8.98 13.90
C ASP A 143 0.88 8.89 13.08
N TYR A 144 0.79 8.69 11.76
CA TYR A 144 1.92 8.58 10.84
C TYR A 144 1.61 9.18 9.46
N ASP A 145 2.66 9.50 8.69
CA ASP A 145 2.53 9.90 7.29
C ASP A 145 2.08 8.71 6.44
N ARG A 146 0.92 8.81 5.78
CA ARG A 146 0.33 7.68 5.03
C ARG A 146 1.00 7.36 3.70
N PHE A 147 1.86 8.25 3.17
CA PHE A 147 2.59 8.02 1.91
C PHE A 147 4.01 7.52 2.14
N PHE A 148 4.62 7.89 3.28
CA PHE A 148 5.96 7.47 3.70
C PHE A 148 5.96 6.41 4.81
N PHE A 149 4.79 6.09 5.38
CA PHE A 149 4.59 5.08 6.41
C PHE A 149 5.50 5.26 7.64
N THR A 150 5.70 6.50 8.08
CA THR A 150 6.61 6.84 9.18
C THR A 150 6.05 7.96 10.04
N GLN A 151 6.46 7.98 11.32
CA GLN A 151 6.23 9.10 12.24
C GLN A 151 7.43 10.07 12.28
N GLU A 152 8.58 9.63 11.77
CA GLU A 152 9.83 10.38 11.74
C GLU A 152 9.88 11.34 10.54
N THR A 153 10.75 12.35 10.60
CA THR A 153 11.04 13.23 9.46
C THR A 153 11.64 12.43 8.31
N PHE A 154 11.07 12.57 7.12
CA PHE A 154 11.45 11.82 5.91
C PHE A 154 11.92 12.73 4.77
N GLU A 155 11.94 14.04 4.96
CA GLU A 155 12.37 15.01 3.96
C GLU A 155 13.85 14.82 3.58
N GLU A 156 14.64 14.25 4.50
CA GLU A 156 16.05 13.88 4.26
C GLU A 156 16.20 12.73 3.25
N ASP A 157 15.13 12.00 2.90
CA ASP A 157 15.18 10.99 1.84
C ASP A 157 15.21 11.59 0.42
N LEU A 158 15.06 12.91 0.26
CA LEU A 158 15.06 13.55 -1.07
C LEU A 158 16.26 13.14 -1.96
N PRO A 159 17.51 13.07 -1.46
CA PRO A 159 18.65 12.58 -2.24
C PRO A 159 18.58 11.08 -2.53
N ASN A 160 17.94 10.28 -1.66
CA ASN A 160 17.80 8.83 -1.82
C ASN A 160 16.72 8.49 -2.84
N ILE A 161 15.65 9.28 -2.95
CA ILE A 161 14.65 9.15 -4.01
C ILE A 161 15.34 9.13 -5.39
N GLU A 162 16.39 9.92 -5.60
CA GLU A 162 17.12 9.91 -6.87
C GLU A 162 18.02 8.70 -7.08
N LYS A 163 18.72 8.30 -6.02
CA LYS A 163 19.82 7.33 -6.07
C LYS A 163 19.37 5.89 -5.86
N SER A 164 18.18 5.69 -5.29
CA SER A 164 17.65 4.37 -4.99
C SER A 164 17.54 3.52 -6.25
N LYS A 165 17.70 2.22 -6.07
CA LYS A 165 17.49 1.24 -7.13
C LYS A 165 16.00 0.93 -7.24
N TYR A 166 15.44 1.23 -8.40
CA TYR A 166 14.05 0.92 -8.73
C TYR A 166 13.97 -0.39 -9.51
N VAL A 167 12.98 -1.21 -9.17
CA VAL A 167 12.59 -2.41 -9.90
C VAL A 167 11.20 -2.17 -10.46
N VAL A 168 11.05 -2.32 -11.78
CA VAL A 168 9.77 -2.14 -12.47
C VAL A 168 9.29 -3.49 -12.98
N ASP A 169 8.08 -3.86 -12.58
CA ASP A 169 7.37 -5.05 -13.04
C ASP A 169 6.17 -4.62 -13.90
N GLN A 170 6.33 -4.73 -15.22
CA GLN A 170 5.31 -4.34 -16.19
C GLN A 170 4.23 -5.43 -16.29
N LYS A 171 2.99 -5.11 -15.93
CA LYS A 171 1.83 -6.03 -15.94
C LYS A 171 0.91 -5.74 -17.13
N GLY A 172 1.33 -6.16 -18.32
CA GLY A 172 0.63 -5.89 -19.57
C GLY A 172 0.76 -4.42 -20.00
N LYS A 173 -0.11 -3.93 -20.90
CA LYS A 173 0.03 -2.58 -21.49
C LYS A 173 -0.35 -1.43 -20.53
N PHE A 174 -1.26 -1.70 -19.58
CA PHE A 174 -1.94 -0.65 -18.82
C PHE A 174 -1.64 -0.65 -17.33
N ASN A 175 -0.88 -1.63 -16.82
CA ASN A 175 -0.55 -1.71 -15.41
C ASN A 175 0.94 -1.95 -15.21
N SER A 176 1.51 -1.39 -14.16
CA SER A 176 2.90 -1.61 -13.77
C SER A 176 3.03 -1.53 -12.26
N GLU A 177 4.04 -2.19 -11.72
CA GLU A 177 4.46 -1.99 -10.34
C GLU A 177 5.88 -1.44 -10.30
N VAL A 178 6.14 -0.50 -9.40
CA VAL A 178 7.47 0.05 -9.13
C VAL A 178 7.81 -0.19 -7.68
N LYS A 179 8.94 -0.84 -7.43
CA LYS A 179 9.44 -1.14 -6.09
C LYS A 179 10.82 -0.56 -5.87
N PHE A 180 11.05 -0.03 -4.68
CA PHE A 180 12.32 0.55 -4.28
C PHE A 180 12.39 0.65 -2.76
N TYR A 181 13.60 0.80 -2.24
CA TYR A 181 13.88 0.97 -0.82
C TYR A 181 14.35 2.40 -0.55
N LEU A 182 13.84 3.03 0.51
CA LEU A 182 14.39 4.27 1.04
C LEU A 182 15.05 4.01 2.40
N PRO A 183 16.36 4.29 2.53
CA PRO A 183 17.11 3.91 3.71
C PRO A 183 16.82 4.73 4.95
N ILE A 184 16.39 6.00 4.83
CA ILE A 184 16.10 6.82 6.02
C ILE A 184 14.77 6.39 6.63
N CYS A 185 13.72 6.22 5.82
CA CYS A 185 12.46 5.65 6.30
C CYS A 185 12.59 4.18 6.73
N GLY A 186 13.56 3.44 6.18
CA GLY A 186 13.67 1.99 6.39
C GLY A 186 12.54 1.19 5.72
N ILE A 187 11.87 1.78 4.73
CA ILE A 187 10.68 1.22 4.08
C ILE A 187 11.02 0.74 2.67
N THR A 188 10.52 -0.46 2.33
CA THR A 188 10.40 -0.89 0.93
C THR A 188 9.01 -0.54 0.41
N TYR A 189 8.97 0.28 -0.62
CA TYR A 189 7.73 0.74 -1.22
C TYR A 189 7.35 -0.13 -2.41
N LYS A 190 6.05 -0.28 -2.63
CA LYS A 190 5.46 -0.76 -3.88
C LYS A 190 4.39 0.24 -4.34
N TYR A 191 4.61 0.81 -5.52
CA TYR A 191 3.68 1.69 -6.21
C TYR A 191 3.01 0.90 -7.32
N SER A 192 1.69 0.72 -7.25
CA SER A 192 0.90 0.20 -8.36
C SER A 192 0.48 1.35 -9.26
N LEU A 193 0.75 1.22 -10.55
CA LEU A 193 0.53 2.24 -11.56
C LEU A 193 -0.49 1.77 -12.59
N GLU A 194 -1.31 2.70 -13.05
CA GLU A 194 -2.30 2.50 -14.12
C GLU A 194 -2.07 3.50 -15.25
N LYS A 195 -2.18 3.04 -16.49
CA LYS A 195 -2.10 3.89 -17.68
C LYS A 195 -3.51 4.27 -18.15
N VAL A 196 -3.86 5.55 -18.02
CA VAL A 196 -5.15 6.10 -18.44
C VAL A 196 -4.91 7.12 -19.55
N ASN A 197 -5.57 6.95 -20.70
CA ASN A 197 -5.42 7.82 -21.87
C ASN A 197 -3.94 8.08 -22.26
N GLU A 198 -3.15 7.00 -22.31
CA GLU A 198 -1.72 7.00 -22.63
C GLU A 198 -0.80 7.73 -21.63
N LYS A 199 -1.28 8.11 -20.44
CA LYS A 199 -0.48 8.65 -19.34
C LYS A 199 -0.51 7.74 -18.12
N TRP A 200 0.63 7.56 -17.44
CA TRP A 200 0.70 6.81 -16.18
C TRP A 200 0.26 7.63 -14.97
N PHE A 201 -0.40 6.97 -14.04
CA PHE A 201 -0.84 7.47 -12.75
C PHE A 201 -0.57 6.44 -11.65
N ILE A 202 -0.46 6.91 -10.40
CA ILE A 202 -0.33 6.06 -9.22
C ILE A 202 -1.73 5.70 -8.73
N ASP A 203 -1.99 4.40 -8.63
CA ASP A 203 -3.26 3.86 -8.17
C ASP A 203 -3.22 3.36 -6.73
N LYS A 204 -2.04 2.90 -6.28
CA LYS A 204 -1.84 2.46 -4.89
C LYS A 204 -0.40 2.62 -4.44
N ILE A 205 -0.21 2.90 -3.16
CA ILE A 205 1.09 2.94 -2.49
C ILE A 205 1.03 1.99 -1.28
N GLU A 206 2.03 1.14 -1.14
CA GLU A 206 2.09 0.14 -0.07
C GLU A 206 3.52 0.04 0.48
N SER A 207 3.62 -0.21 1.79
CA SER A 207 4.82 -0.75 2.41
C SER A 207 4.81 -2.27 2.27
N VAL A 208 5.93 -2.86 1.84
CA VAL A 208 6.08 -4.30 1.62
C VAL A 208 7.38 -4.79 2.28
N ASN A 209 7.46 -6.09 2.57
CA ASN A 209 8.63 -6.66 3.25
C ASN A 209 9.81 -6.98 2.31
N THR A 210 9.62 -6.90 0.99
CA THR A 210 10.60 -7.36 -0.01
C THR A 210 10.52 -6.58 -1.31
N LEU A 211 11.68 -6.32 -1.93
CA LEU A 211 11.79 -5.89 -3.32
C LEU A 211 11.36 -7.00 -4.28
#